data_AF-A0A135P6S5-F1
#
_entry.id   AF-A0A135P6S5-F1
#
_cell.length_a   1.000
_cell.length_b   1.000
_cell.length_c   1.000
_cell.angle_alpha   90.00
_cell.angle_beta   90.00
_cell.angle_gamma   90.00
#
_symmetry.space_group_name_H-M   'P 1'
#
loop_
_entity.id
_entity.type
_entity.pdbx_description
1 polymer ?
#
loop_
_entity_poly.entity_id
_entity_poly.type
_entity_poly.pdbx_seq_one_letter_code
_entity_poly.pdbx_strand_id
1 'polypeptide(L)'
;MALLFSIKEFSVHEKIVQLEMYRDSMCQAWDTFSDARRELRSVMNVDSIDGGLVSSTVDLKKNPEARLRILEIDSLIRSILENAPHFLEVGRDAVGSLGPAFRKSFADPTFPSVEITKIKRED
;
A
#
# COMPACT_ATOMS: atom_id res chain seq x y z
N MET A 1 30.15 -13.96 20.79
CA MET A 1 28.68 -13.83 20.94
C MET A 1 28.15 -12.44 20.60
N ALA A 2 28.89 -11.34 20.83
CA ALA A 2 28.43 -9.98 20.49
C ALA A 2 28.09 -9.74 19.00
N LEU A 3 28.79 -10.40 18.07
CA LEU A 3 28.55 -10.25 16.62
C LEU A 3 27.18 -10.77 16.15
N LEU A 4 26.62 -11.79 16.81
CA LEU A 4 25.33 -12.39 16.44
C LEU A 4 24.13 -11.57 16.91
N PHE A 5 24.30 -10.79 17.98
CA PHE A 5 23.28 -9.86 18.46
C PHE A 5 23.16 -8.67 17.51
N SER A 6 24.28 -8.07 17.07
CA SER A 6 24.21 -6.95 16.13
C SER A 6 23.57 -7.36 14.81
N ILE A 7 23.96 -8.50 14.21
CA ILE A 7 23.39 -8.95 12.91
C ILE A 7 21.87 -9.13 12.97
N LYS A 8 21.31 -9.58 14.10
CA LYS A 8 19.85 -9.76 14.24
C LYS A 8 19.10 -8.45 14.53
N GLU A 9 19.68 -7.54 15.29
CA GLU A 9 19.12 -6.20 15.49
C GLU A 9 19.13 -5.38 14.19
N PHE A 10 20.22 -5.48 13.41
CA PHE A 10 20.31 -4.92 12.06
C PHE A 10 19.20 -5.47 11.15
N SER A 11 18.94 -6.77 11.20
CA SER A 11 17.88 -7.41 10.41
C SER A 11 16.46 -6.90 10.73
N VAL A 12 16.15 -6.59 11.99
CA VAL A 12 14.83 -6.06 12.36
C VAL A 12 14.73 -4.59 11.98
N HIS A 13 15.79 -3.82 12.19
CA HIS A 13 15.85 -2.42 11.78
C HIS A 13 15.68 -2.26 10.26
N GLU A 14 16.37 -3.06 9.46
CA GLU A 14 16.22 -3.09 8.00
C GLU A 14 14.78 -3.37 7.56
N LYS A 15 14.10 -4.32 8.21
CA LYS A 15 12.69 -4.61 7.93
C LYS A 15 11.77 -3.44 8.26
N ILE A 16 12.04 -2.71 9.34
CA ILE A 16 11.27 -1.51 9.71
C ILE A 16 11.47 -0.41 8.65
N VAL A 17 12.72 -0.16 8.25
CA VAL A 17 13.05 0.84 7.21
C VAL A 17 12.37 0.47 5.89
N GLN A 18 12.40 -0.80 5.49
CA GLN A 18 11.68 -1.27 4.30
C GLN A 18 10.17 -1.01 4.38
N LEU A 19 9.56 -1.24 5.55
CA LEU A 19 8.15 -0.95 5.75
C LEU A 19 7.81 0.53 5.68
N GLU A 20 8.66 1.39 6.21
CA GLU A 20 8.49 2.84 6.09
C GLU A 20 8.56 3.26 4.62
N MET A 21 9.53 2.74 3.86
CA MET A 21 9.61 3.00 2.42
C MET A 21 8.37 2.52 1.66
N TYR A 22 7.85 1.33 1.98
CA TYR A 22 6.63 0.82 1.34
C TYR A 22 5.38 1.62 1.72
N ARG A 23 5.26 2.03 2.99
CA ARG A 23 4.20 2.93 3.45
C ARG A 23 4.23 4.23 2.65
N ASP A 24 5.38 4.88 2.58
CA ASP A 24 5.52 6.18 1.93
C ASP A 24 5.23 6.09 0.43
N SER A 25 5.74 5.03 -0.22
CA SER A 25 5.44 4.73 -1.62
C SER A 25 3.93 4.54 -1.86
N MET A 26 3.24 3.79 -0.99
CA MET A 26 1.80 3.57 -1.11
C MET A 26 0.97 4.82 -0.86
N CYS A 27 1.31 5.59 0.18
CA CYS A 27 0.64 6.85 0.46
C CYS A 27 0.82 7.81 -0.72
N GLN A 28 2.03 7.94 -1.24
CA GLN A 28 2.31 8.79 -2.39
C GLN A 28 1.55 8.34 -3.65
N ALA A 29 1.49 7.04 -3.92
CA ALA A 29 0.73 6.50 -5.05
C ALA A 29 -0.78 6.76 -4.90
N TRP A 30 -1.32 6.61 -3.69
CA TRP A 30 -2.72 6.90 -3.38
C TRP A 30 -3.07 8.39 -3.50
N ASP A 31 -2.18 9.27 -3.01
CA ASP A 31 -2.34 10.71 -3.12
C ASP A 31 -2.32 11.13 -4.59
N THR A 32 -1.36 10.62 -5.37
CA THR A 32 -1.27 10.86 -6.82
C THR A 32 -2.51 10.37 -7.56
N PHE A 33 -3.02 9.19 -7.22
CA PHE A 33 -4.29 8.68 -7.76
C PHE A 33 -5.47 9.60 -7.43
N SER A 34 -5.54 10.08 -6.19
CA SER A 34 -6.61 10.95 -5.71
C SER A 34 -6.59 12.30 -6.41
N ASP A 35 -5.41 12.86 -6.62
CA ASP A 35 -5.21 14.11 -7.35
C ASP A 35 -5.57 13.96 -8.83
N ALA A 36 -5.06 12.92 -9.50
CA ALA A 36 -5.41 12.63 -10.89
C ALA A 36 -6.93 12.44 -11.07
N ARG A 37 -7.59 11.77 -10.12
CA ARG A 37 -9.06 11.62 -10.12
C ARG A 37 -9.79 12.95 -9.93
N ARG A 38 -9.29 13.84 -9.09
CA ARG A 38 -9.83 15.19 -8.91
C ARG A 38 -9.66 16.04 -10.18
N GLU A 39 -8.50 15.94 -10.82
CA GLU A 39 -8.23 16.61 -12.09
C GLU A 39 -9.13 16.07 -13.21
N LEU A 40 -9.37 14.75 -13.26
CA LEU A 40 -10.29 14.16 -14.22
C LEU A 40 -11.71 14.74 -14.08
N ARG A 41 -12.18 14.97 -12.85
CA ARG A 41 -13.48 15.60 -12.60
C ARG A 41 -13.55 17.04 -13.15
N SER A 42 -12.43 17.73 -13.25
CA SER A 42 -12.38 19.10 -13.80
C SER A 42 -12.57 19.13 -15.33
N VAL A 43 -12.21 18.04 -16.02
CA VAL A 43 -12.29 17.91 -17.48
C VAL A 43 -13.47 17.03 -17.94
N MET A 44 -14.09 16.29 -17.03
CA MET A 44 -15.27 15.47 -17.30
C MET A 44 -16.48 16.00 -16.53
N ASN A 45 -17.46 16.53 -17.26
CA ASN A 45 -18.76 16.82 -16.67
C ASN A 45 -19.45 15.53 -16.26
N VAL A 46 -19.94 15.51 -15.02
CA VAL A 46 -20.70 14.38 -14.47
C VAL A 46 -22.14 14.51 -14.92
N ASP A 47 -22.62 13.55 -15.69
CA ASP A 47 -23.98 13.59 -16.26
C ASP A 47 -24.98 12.81 -15.40
N SER A 48 -24.53 11.73 -14.75
CA SER A 48 -25.34 11.04 -13.75
C SER A 48 -24.50 10.39 -12.66
N ILE A 49 -25.11 10.27 -11.48
CA ILE A 49 -24.57 9.53 -10.35
C ILE A 49 -25.62 8.49 -9.98
N ASP A 50 -25.27 7.21 -10.09
CA ASP A 50 -26.10 6.09 -9.65
C ASP A 50 -25.35 5.30 -8.58
N GLY A 51 -25.75 5.50 -7.32
CA GLY A 51 -25.02 4.98 -6.16
C GLY A 51 -23.56 5.45 -6.13
N GLY A 52 -22.62 4.50 -6.28
CA GLY A 52 -21.18 4.75 -6.32
C GLY A 52 -20.60 4.94 -7.73
N LEU A 53 -21.40 4.77 -8.78
CA LEU A 53 -20.99 4.92 -10.17
C LEU A 53 -21.23 6.35 -10.64
N VAL A 54 -20.18 6.97 -11.19
CA VAL A 54 -20.22 8.30 -11.78
C VAL A 54 -20.06 8.13 -13.28
N SER A 55 -21.04 8.60 -14.06
CA SER A 55 -21.01 8.49 -15.52
C SER A 55 -20.86 9.85 -16.20
N SER A 56 -20.24 9.83 -17.37
CA SER A 56 -20.03 11.00 -18.22
C SER A 56 -20.18 10.60 -19.68
N THR A 57 -20.83 11.46 -20.45
CA THR A 57 -21.07 11.35 -21.90
C THR A 57 -19.96 12.02 -22.71
N VAL A 58 -18.87 12.45 -22.06
CA VAL A 58 -17.69 13.04 -22.72
C VAL A 58 -17.15 12.11 -23.80
N ASP A 59 -17.10 12.63 -25.03
CA ASP A 59 -16.47 11.94 -26.15
C ASP A 59 -14.95 11.94 -25.97
N LEU A 60 -14.39 10.79 -25.56
CA LEU A 60 -12.96 10.58 -25.33
C LEU A 60 -12.11 10.73 -26.60
N LYS A 61 -12.69 10.66 -27.80
CA LYS A 61 -11.96 10.92 -29.05
C LYS A 61 -11.75 12.42 -29.28
N LYS A 62 -12.65 13.25 -28.75
CA LYS A 62 -12.58 14.72 -28.85
C LYS A 62 -11.93 15.39 -27.64
N ASN A 63 -11.75 14.64 -26.55
CA ASN A 63 -11.13 15.11 -25.31
C ASN A 63 -9.91 14.24 -24.95
N PRO A 64 -8.77 14.43 -25.65
CA PRO A 64 -7.57 13.62 -25.45
C PRO A 64 -7.00 13.75 -24.03
N GLU A 65 -7.21 14.89 -23.38
CA GLU A 65 -6.78 15.13 -21.99
C GLU A 65 -7.53 14.21 -21.01
N ALA A 66 -8.86 14.12 -21.10
CA ALA A 66 -9.65 13.20 -20.28
C ALA A 66 -9.23 11.74 -20.50
N ARG A 67 -8.95 11.36 -21.75
CA ARG A 67 -8.45 10.02 -22.08
C ARG A 67 -7.08 9.74 -21.44
N LEU A 68 -6.15 10.70 -21.49
CA LEU A 68 -4.83 10.56 -20.87
C LEU A 68 -4.95 10.36 -19.35
N ARG A 69 -5.79 11.15 -18.69
CA ARG A 69 -6.03 11.06 -17.25
C ARG A 69 -6.67 9.75 -16.83
N ILE A 70 -7.60 9.20 -17.62
CA ILE A 70 -8.16 7.88 -17.37
C ILE A 70 -7.07 6.80 -17.44
N LEU A 71 -6.19 6.86 -18.43
CA LEU A 71 -5.08 5.91 -18.56
C LEU A 71 -4.09 6.02 -17.40
N GLU A 72 -3.80 7.24 -16.96
CA GLU A 72 -2.94 7.50 -15.79
C GLU A 72 -3.56 6.90 -14.52
N ILE A 73 -4.84 7.16 -14.26
CA ILE A 73 -5.58 6.61 -13.12
C ILE A 73 -5.63 5.07 -13.18
N ASP A 74 -5.89 4.48 -14.35
CA ASP A 74 -5.94 3.02 -14.51
C ASP A 74 -4.57 2.38 -14.27
N SER A 75 -3.49 3.03 -14.72
CA SER A 75 -2.11 2.59 -14.45
C SER A 75 -1.78 2.66 -12.96
N LEU A 76 -2.11 3.78 -12.30
CA LEU A 76 -1.84 3.99 -10.87
C LEU A 76 -2.60 2.96 -10.01
N ILE A 77 -3.89 2.75 -10.26
CA ILE A 77 -4.68 1.80 -9.47
C ILE A 77 -4.21 0.36 -9.68
N ARG A 78 -3.84 -0.03 -10.90
CA ARG A 78 -3.26 -1.36 -11.17
C ARG A 78 -1.96 -1.55 -10.41
N SER A 79 -1.06 -0.57 -10.46
CA SER A 79 0.20 -0.61 -9.72
C SER A 79 -0.03 -0.76 -8.21
N ILE A 80 -0.98 -0.02 -7.64
CA ILE A 80 -1.33 -0.16 -6.21
C ILE A 80 -1.87 -1.56 -5.93
N LEU A 81 -2.81 -2.07 -6.74
CA LEU A 81 -3.43 -3.38 -6.52
C LEU A 81 -2.45 -4.55 -6.72
N GLU A 82 -1.49 -4.42 -7.62
CA GLU A 82 -0.45 -5.43 -7.88
C GLU A 82 0.60 -5.48 -6.75
N ASN A 83 0.99 -4.32 -6.22
CA ASN A 83 2.03 -4.23 -5.19
C ASN A 83 1.49 -4.38 -3.75
N ALA A 84 0.22 -4.04 -3.49
CA ALA A 84 -0.37 -4.11 -2.16
C ALA A 84 -0.27 -5.49 -1.48
N PRO A 85 -0.54 -6.62 -2.15
CA PRO A 85 -0.39 -7.93 -1.54
C PRO A 85 1.03 -8.20 -1.06
N HIS A 86 2.04 -7.80 -1.84
CA HIS A 86 3.43 -7.98 -1.49
C HIS A 86 3.82 -7.15 -0.26
N PHE A 87 3.42 -5.88 -0.20
CA PHE A 87 3.72 -5.02 0.96
C PHE A 87 3.01 -5.50 2.23
N LEU A 88 1.79 -6.04 2.11
CA LEU A 88 1.08 -6.66 3.23
C LEU A 88 1.81 -7.90 3.75
N GLU A 89 2.36 -8.73 2.85
CA GLU A 89 3.15 -9.90 3.23
C GLU A 89 4.43 -9.49 3.98
N VAL A 90 5.18 -8.51 3.46
CA VAL A 90 6.39 -8.01 4.13
C VAL A 90 6.05 -7.39 5.50
N GLY A 91 4.95 -6.62 5.58
CA GLY A 91 4.48 -6.04 6.84
C GLY A 91 4.14 -7.09 7.88
N ARG A 92 3.47 -8.14 7.44
CA ARG A 92 3.15 -9.28 8.29
C ARG A 92 4.39 -9.97 8.81
N ASP A 93 5.36 -10.25 7.95
CA ASP A 93 6.58 -10.95 8.32
C ASP A 93 7.45 -10.12 9.27
N ALA A 94 7.51 -8.81 9.08
CA ALA A 94 8.19 -7.89 9.98
C ALA A 94 7.53 -7.89 11.38
N VAL A 95 6.21 -7.71 11.47
CA VAL A 95 5.46 -7.71 12.74
C VAL A 95 5.55 -9.06 13.44
N GLY A 96 5.46 -10.16 12.70
CA GLY A 96 5.65 -11.52 13.24
C GLY A 96 7.06 -11.74 13.80
N SER A 97 8.08 -11.05 13.27
CA SER A 97 9.47 -11.15 13.75
C SER A 97 9.81 -10.23 14.93
N LEU A 98 9.04 -9.15 15.13
CA LEU A 98 9.26 -8.17 16.20
C LEU A 98 9.13 -8.77 17.60
N GLY A 99 8.04 -9.49 17.88
CA GLY A 99 7.81 -10.11 19.19
C GLY A 99 8.92 -11.08 19.61
N PRO A 100 9.28 -12.08 18.79
CA PRO A 100 10.39 -12.98 19.05
C PRO A 100 11.75 -12.27 19.21
N ALA A 101 12.00 -11.22 18.42
CA ALA A 101 13.23 -10.44 18.54
C ALA A 101 13.30 -9.66 19.86
N PHE A 102 12.19 -9.05 20.30
CA PHE A 102 12.10 -8.35 21.58
C PHE A 102 12.30 -9.29 22.76
N ARG A 103 11.56 -10.41 22.80
CA ARG A 103 11.70 -11.43 23.86
C ARG A 103 13.14 -11.89 24.01
N LYS A 104 13.83 -12.08 22.89
CA LYS A 104 15.22 -12.53 22.87
C LYS A 104 16.21 -11.45 23.32
N SER A 105 16.03 -10.21 22.88
CA SER A 105 17.00 -9.13 23.13
C SER A 105 16.89 -8.59 24.56
N PHE A 106 15.68 -8.54 25.11
CA PHE A 106 15.41 -8.05 26.46
C PHE A 106 15.26 -9.16 27.50
N ALA A 107 15.39 -10.43 27.10
CA ALA A 107 15.14 -11.60 27.95
C ALA A 107 13.78 -11.57 28.68
N ASP A 108 12.78 -10.91 28.08
CA ASP A 108 11.44 -10.77 28.64
C ASP A 108 10.47 -11.72 27.93
N PRO A 109 10.08 -12.86 28.54
CA PRO A 109 9.14 -13.80 27.95
C PRO A 109 7.69 -13.30 27.95
N THR A 110 7.38 -12.25 28.72
CA THR A 110 6.01 -11.70 28.85
C THR A 110 5.62 -10.78 27.70
N PHE A 111 6.59 -10.34 26.90
CA PHE A 111 6.33 -9.50 25.74
C PHE A 111 5.38 -10.20 24.75
N PRO A 112 4.31 -9.53 24.26
CA PRO A 112 3.31 -10.17 23.42
C PRO A 112 3.87 -10.61 22.06
N SER A 113 3.43 -11.78 21.59
CA SER A 113 3.65 -12.23 20.22
C SER A 113 2.44 -11.85 19.39
N VAL A 114 2.65 -11.06 18.34
CA VAL A 114 1.58 -10.69 17.41
C VAL A 114 1.44 -11.82 16.39
N GLU A 115 0.47 -12.71 16.60
CA GLU A 115 0.07 -13.68 15.58
C GLU A 115 -0.88 -13.02 14.59
N ILE A 116 -0.40 -12.70 13.39
CA ILE A 116 -1.25 -12.16 12.33
C ILE A 116 -1.99 -13.33 11.68
N THR A 117 -3.30 -13.39 11.83
CA THR A 117 -4.13 -14.41 11.16
C THR A 117 -4.16 -14.14 9.65
N LYS A 118 -4.01 -15.18 8.80
CA LYS A 118 -4.20 -15.03 7.34
C LYS A 118 -5.67 -14.69 7.09
N ILE A 119 -5.95 -13.49 6.58
CA ILE A 119 -7.26 -13.19 5.99
C ILE A 119 -7.33 -14.07 4.73
N LYS A 120 -8.17 -15.11 4.76
CA LYS A 120 -8.45 -15.89 3.55
C LYS A 120 -9.17 -14.97 2.57
N ARG A 121 -8.66 -14.85 1.34
CA ARG A 121 -9.48 -14.35 0.24
C ARG A 121 -10.58 -15.39 0.01
N GLU A 122 -11.83 -14.98 0.19
CA GLU A 122 -12.95 -15.70 -0.41
C GLU A 122 -12.97 -15.31 -1.89
N ASP A 123 -12.76 -16.31 -2.75
CA ASP A 123 -12.86 -16.18 -4.21
C ASP A 123 -14.33 -16.09 -4.64
#